data_AF-A0A9W9CB81-F1
#
_entry.id   AF-A0A9W9CB81-F1
#
_cell.length_a   1.000
_cell.length_b   1.000
_cell.length_c   1.000
_cell.angle_alpha   90.00
_cell.angle_beta   90.00
_cell.angle_gamma   90.00
#
_symmetry.space_group_name_H-M   'P 1'
#
loop_
_entity.id
_entity.type
_entity.pdbx_description
1 polymer ?
#
loop_
_entity_poly.entity_id
_entity_poly.type
_entity_poly.pdbx_seq_one_letter_code
_entity_poly.pdbx_strand_id
1 'polypeptide(L)'
;MVMACPKPPVLVGQLPDQHETHNDEERRALVACFAISAMAGLAIKAEPMRWSSRIARACDKLSQNLDNAGDLALVGMARISRVSVDAYNTLQQIQDDPPSATYALHQIKALRTMLDVVKGGLSQTQLQHDMVMLYLYATEVQIYEPALLGLTPSISNTALDYQRIEYLTACLYACKASLDNYMNIPSVTMNMVQVLAFSNTCQVLYSLSVIDYPGWDRYAARATADVLWYFDQVCTKFEEACHQLEEENGSKDNVFSLAGGHEGLKSLSAKWRENLETATGIGMDFTAGELGGAGDAWLTNADMWFTNVWGEAQF
;
A
#
# COMPACT_ATOMS: atom_id res chain seq x y z
N MET A 1 -71.07 3.67 6.87
CA MET A 1 -70.45 3.26 8.15
C MET A 1 -69.01 2.85 7.85
N VAL A 2 -68.08 3.80 7.94
CA VAL A 2 -66.66 3.58 7.65
C VAL A 2 -65.95 3.43 9.00
N MET A 3 -65.37 2.25 9.25
CA MET A 3 -64.57 1.95 10.44
C MET A 3 -63.29 2.79 10.43
N ALA A 4 -63.11 3.62 11.46
CA ALA A 4 -61.85 4.27 11.75
C ALA A 4 -60.94 3.30 12.50
N CYS A 5 -59.79 2.95 11.91
CA CYS A 5 -58.73 2.21 12.62
C CYS A 5 -58.10 3.11 13.69
N PRO A 6 -57.86 2.62 14.93
CA PRO A 6 -57.21 3.40 15.97
C PRO A 6 -55.70 3.52 15.69
N LYS A 7 -55.15 4.73 15.89
CA LYS A 7 -53.71 4.97 15.82
C LYS A 7 -52.98 4.18 16.92
N PRO A 8 -51.80 3.60 16.63
CA PRO A 8 -51.02 2.90 17.64
C PRO A 8 -50.44 3.89 18.67
N PRO A 9 -50.20 3.43 19.91
CA PRO A 9 -49.68 4.29 20.97
C PRO A 9 -48.21 4.65 20.69
N VAL A 10 -47.89 5.93 20.92
CA VAL A 10 -46.52 6.43 20.87
C VAL A 10 -45.78 5.92 22.10
N LEU A 11 -44.90 4.94 21.92
CA LEU A 11 -43.91 4.54 22.93
C LEU A 11 -42.79 5.58 22.95
N VAL A 12 -42.97 6.65 23.73
CA VAL A 12 -41.87 7.54 24.11
C VAL A 12 -41.10 6.86 25.23
N GLY A 13 -40.06 6.11 24.85
CA GLY A 13 -38.94 5.77 25.72
C GLY A 13 -37.67 6.23 25.00
N GLN A 14 -37.08 7.33 25.45
CA GLN A 14 -35.76 7.77 24.98
C GLN A 14 -34.74 6.70 25.40
N LEU A 15 -34.41 5.81 24.48
CA LEU A 15 -33.14 5.09 24.50
C LEU A 15 -32.02 6.13 24.31
N PRO A 16 -30.89 6.01 25.03
CA PRO A 16 -29.77 6.95 24.87
C PRO A 16 -29.27 6.93 23.42
N ASP A 17 -28.87 8.09 22.92
CA ASP A 17 -28.47 8.48 21.54
C ASP A 17 -27.87 7.41 20.62
N GLN A 18 -28.66 6.42 20.22
CA GLN A 18 -28.25 5.45 19.19
C GLN A 18 -28.11 6.11 17.80
N HIS A 19 -28.70 7.28 17.59
CA HIS A 19 -28.65 7.99 16.32
C HIS A 19 -27.30 8.70 16.09
N GLU A 20 -26.62 9.15 17.14
CA GLU A 20 -25.32 9.81 17.03
C GLU A 20 -24.19 8.78 16.81
N THR A 21 -24.24 7.66 17.54
CA THR A 21 -23.28 6.56 17.40
C THR A 21 -23.36 5.89 16.03
N HIS A 22 -24.57 5.67 15.50
CA HIS A 22 -24.76 5.13 14.15
C HIS A 22 -24.12 6.01 13.06
N ASN A 23 -24.14 7.33 13.25
CA ASN A 23 -23.59 8.28 12.29
C ASN A 23 -22.05 8.31 12.33
N ASP A 24 -21.43 8.11 13.49
CA ASP A 24 -19.96 7.98 13.58
C ASP A 24 -19.46 6.66 13.01
N GLU A 25 -20.18 5.55 13.20
CA GLU A 25 -19.82 4.28 12.56
C GLU A 25 -19.93 4.37 11.03
N GLU A 26 -20.97 5.03 10.49
CA GLU A 26 -21.07 5.31 9.06
C GLU A 26 -19.91 6.16 8.53
N ARG A 27 -19.47 7.16 9.31
CA ARG A 27 -18.30 7.99 8.97
C ARG A 27 -17.02 7.15 8.99
N ARG A 28 -16.81 6.33 10.02
CA ARG A 28 -15.65 5.43 10.13
C ARG A 28 -15.60 4.49 8.93
N ALA A 29 -16.71 3.83 8.61
CA ALA A 29 -16.82 2.94 7.46
C ALA A 29 -16.51 3.66 6.15
N LEU A 30 -17.08 4.85 5.92
CA LEU A 30 -16.82 5.63 4.71
C LEU A 30 -15.34 6.02 4.56
N VAL A 31 -14.72 6.50 5.65
CA VAL A 31 -13.32 6.93 5.66
C VAL A 31 -12.37 5.74 5.52
N ALA A 32 -12.69 4.61 6.15
CA ALA A 32 -11.94 3.36 6.02
C ALA A 32 -12.02 2.81 4.59
N CYS A 33 -13.20 2.75 3.99
CA CYS A 33 -13.37 2.32 2.60
C CYS A 33 -12.56 3.18 1.62
N PHE A 34 -12.49 4.50 1.84
CA PHE A 34 -11.62 5.38 1.05
C PHE A 34 -10.15 5.00 1.20
N ALA A 35 -9.67 4.90 2.44
CA ALA A 35 -8.28 4.62 2.74
C ALA A 35 -7.85 3.24 2.19
N ILE A 36 -8.67 2.21 2.37
CA ILE A 36 -8.43 0.85 1.86
C ILE A 36 -8.43 0.85 0.33
N SER A 37 -9.39 1.53 -0.31
CA SER A 37 -9.46 1.59 -1.77
C SER A 37 -8.24 2.27 -2.38
N ALA A 38 -7.74 3.36 -1.78
CA ALA A 38 -6.51 4.02 -2.20
C ALA A 38 -5.30 3.07 -2.12
N MET A 39 -5.15 2.35 -1.00
CA MET A 39 -4.07 1.39 -0.82
C MET A 39 -4.17 0.19 -1.76
N ALA A 40 -5.38 -0.31 -2.00
CA ALA A 40 -5.59 -1.39 -2.97
C ALA A 40 -5.19 -0.95 -4.39
N GLY A 41 -5.48 0.30 -4.76
CA GLY A 41 -5.05 0.90 -6.02
C GLY A 41 -3.53 0.83 -6.25
N LEU A 42 -2.72 0.82 -5.18
CA LEU A 42 -1.26 0.63 -5.27
C LEU A 42 -0.88 -0.72 -5.87
N ALA A 43 -1.47 -1.79 -5.32
CA ALA A 43 -1.00 -3.15 -5.57
C ALA A 43 -1.74 -3.84 -6.72
N ILE A 44 -3.04 -3.62 -6.86
CA ILE A 44 -3.87 -4.28 -7.89
C ILE A 44 -4.25 -3.36 -9.05
N LYS A 45 -3.74 -2.12 -9.07
CA LYS A 45 -3.97 -1.12 -10.12
C LYS A 45 -5.46 -0.87 -10.43
N ALA A 46 -6.31 -1.02 -9.42
CA ALA A 46 -7.72 -0.68 -9.49
C ALA A 46 -7.91 0.83 -9.30
N GLU A 47 -8.88 1.43 -10.00
CA GLU A 47 -9.20 2.85 -9.80
C GLU A 47 -9.65 3.06 -8.34
N PRO A 48 -8.91 3.87 -7.55
CA PRO A 48 -9.27 4.10 -6.17
C PRO A 48 -10.49 5.02 -6.05
N MET A 49 -11.24 4.89 -4.96
CA MET A 49 -12.36 5.78 -4.68
C MET A 49 -11.89 7.24 -4.66
N ARG A 50 -12.65 8.13 -5.30
CA ARG A 50 -12.31 9.56 -5.37
C ARG A 50 -12.57 10.25 -4.04
N TRP A 51 -11.68 11.17 -3.68
CA TRP A 51 -11.90 12.06 -2.55
C TRP A 51 -13.15 12.92 -2.77
N SER A 52 -13.99 13.07 -1.74
CA SER A 52 -15.23 13.83 -1.82
C SER A 52 -15.45 14.72 -0.61
N SER A 53 -16.31 15.74 -0.75
CA SER A 53 -16.71 16.61 0.35
C SER A 53 -17.42 15.86 1.49
N ARG A 54 -18.01 14.69 1.20
CA ARG A 54 -18.59 13.81 2.21
C ARG A 54 -17.50 13.17 3.08
N ILE A 55 -16.43 12.66 2.46
CA ILE A 55 -15.29 12.08 3.17
C ILE A 55 -14.59 13.15 4.01
N ALA A 56 -14.37 14.35 3.44
CA ALA A 56 -13.75 15.46 4.17
C ALA A 56 -14.52 15.82 5.45
N ARG A 57 -15.85 16.00 5.35
CA ARG A 57 -16.70 16.28 6.52
C ARG A 57 -16.72 15.14 7.54
N ALA A 58 -16.66 13.88 7.08
CA ALA A 58 -16.54 12.73 7.96
C ALA A 58 -15.22 12.78 8.74
N CYS A 59 -14.09 13.05 8.07
CA CYS A 59 -12.80 13.21 8.74
C CYS A 59 -12.81 14.36 9.76
N ASP A 60 -13.40 15.50 9.43
CA ASP A 60 -13.48 16.64 10.36
C ASP A 60 -14.29 16.28 11.61
N LYS A 61 -15.41 15.58 11.45
CA LYS A 61 -16.23 15.13 12.58
C LYS A 61 -15.53 14.08 13.45
N LEU A 62 -14.91 13.08 12.82
CA LEU A 62 -14.14 12.06 13.56
C LEU A 62 -12.93 12.67 14.28
N SER A 63 -12.28 13.68 13.71
CA SER A 63 -11.16 14.36 14.37
C SER A 63 -11.54 15.21 15.59
N GLN A 64 -12.83 15.55 15.72
CA GLN A 64 -13.37 16.27 16.88
C GLN A 64 -13.81 15.30 17.99
N ASN A 65 -14.09 14.04 17.65
CA ASN A 65 -14.48 13.02 18.61
C ASN A 65 -13.22 12.33 19.17
N LEU A 66 -12.84 12.68 20.40
CA LEU A 66 -11.64 12.14 21.06
C LEU A 66 -11.92 10.89 21.88
N ASP A 67 -13.16 10.39 21.91
CA ASP A 67 -13.54 9.24 22.73
C ASP A 67 -13.03 7.91 22.13
N ASN A 68 -12.76 7.88 20.82
CA ASN A 68 -12.18 6.72 20.14
C ASN A 68 -10.80 7.05 19.58
N ALA A 69 -9.75 6.52 20.21
CA ALA A 69 -8.36 6.75 19.79
C ALA A 69 -8.08 6.28 18.34
N GLY A 70 -8.84 5.31 17.84
CA GLY A 70 -8.73 4.81 16.46
C GLY A 70 -9.16 5.82 15.40
N ASP A 71 -10.02 6.79 15.76
CA ASP A 71 -10.54 7.78 14.81
C ASP A 71 -9.44 8.71 14.31
N LEU A 72 -8.52 9.11 15.19
CA LEU A 72 -7.37 9.91 14.78
C LEU A 72 -6.48 9.13 13.82
N ALA A 73 -6.15 7.87 14.12
CA ALA A 73 -5.36 7.05 13.21
C ALA A 73 -6.04 6.90 11.85
N LEU A 74 -7.34 6.63 11.83
CA LEU A 74 -8.14 6.51 10.61
C LEU A 74 -8.16 7.80 9.77
N VAL A 75 -8.37 8.95 10.41
CA VAL A 75 -8.31 10.26 9.75
C VAL A 75 -6.92 10.53 9.18
N GLY A 76 -5.87 10.15 9.90
CA GLY A 76 -4.48 10.24 9.43
C GLY A 76 -4.26 9.42 8.16
N MET A 77 -4.65 8.14 8.19
CA MET A 77 -4.58 7.24 7.04
C MET A 77 -5.34 7.80 5.84
N ALA A 78 -6.56 8.30 6.02
CA ALA A 78 -7.34 8.88 4.93
C ALA A 78 -6.73 10.17 4.34
N ARG A 79 -6.13 11.03 5.16
CA ARG A 79 -5.44 12.24 4.66
C ARG A 79 -4.21 11.87 3.84
N ILE A 80 -3.46 10.86 4.27
CA ILE A 80 -2.33 10.31 3.51
C ILE A 80 -2.82 9.68 2.20
N SER A 81 -3.87 8.85 2.25
CA SER A 81 -4.47 8.20 1.08
C SER A 81 -4.94 9.18 0.01
N ARG A 82 -5.32 10.40 0.37
CA ARG A 82 -5.63 11.43 -0.62
C ARG A 82 -4.43 11.76 -1.51
N VAL A 83 -3.24 11.90 -0.92
CA VAL A 83 -2.00 12.13 -1.69
C VAL A 83 -1.66 10.89 -2.52
N SER A 84 -1.92 9.69 -2.00
CA SER A 84 -1.76 8.44 -2.75
C SER A 84 -2.68 8.36 -3.99
N VAL A 85 -3.93 8.82 -3.89
CA VAL A 85 -4.83 8.90 -5.06
C VAL A 85 -4.30 9.90 -6.09
N ASP A 86 -3.76 11.04 -5.66
CA ASP A 86 -3.14 12.00 -6.56
C ASP A 86 -1.89 11.40 -7.25
N ALA A 87 -1.05 10.68 -6.51
CA ALA A 87 0.11 9.97 -7.06
C ALA A 87 -0.28 8.87 -8.05
N TYR A 88 -1.36 8.12 -7.76
CA TYR A 88 -1.93 7.14 -8.68
C TYR A 88 -2.34 7.78 -10.01
N ASN A 89 -3.06 8.90 -9.95
CA ASN A 89 -3.51 9.61 -11.15
C ASN A 89 -2.32 10.15 -11.96
N THR A 90 -1.28 10.66 -11.29
CA THR A 90 -0.03 11.07 -11.96
C THR A 90 0.63 9.89 -12.68
N LEU A 91 0.70 8.71 -12.03
CA LEU A 91 1.28 7.51 -12.65
C LEU A 91 0.48 7.06 -13.87
N GLN A 92 -0.85 7.06 -13.79
CA GLN A 92 -1.72 6.72 -14.93
C GLN A 92 -1.53 7.69 -16.10
N GLN A 93 -1.46 9.00 -15.83
CA GLN A 93 -1.21 10.01 -16.88
C GLN A 93 0.12 9.78 -17.60
N ILE A 94 1.17 9.35 -16.89
CA ILE A 94 2.46 9.03 -17.50
C ILE A 94 2.35 7.83 -18.44
N GLN A 95 1.59 6.81 -18.04
CA GLN A 95 1.41 5.59 -18.81
C GLN A 95 0.56 5.83 -20.07
N ASP A 96 -0.47 6.67 -19.96
CA ASP A 96 -1.38 6.97 -21.06
C ASP A 96 -0.78 7.95 -22.10
N ASP A 97 0.07 8.89 -21.67
CA ASP A 97 0.68 9.91 -22.54
C ASP A 97 2.19 10.13 -22.25
N PRO A 98 3.07 9.25 -22.75
CA PRO A 98 4.52 9.32 -22.50
C PRO A 98 5.20 10.65 -22.87
N PRO A 99 4.81 11.39 -23.92
CA PRO A 99 5.32 12.74 -24.19
C PRO A 99 5.07 13.76 -23.07
N SER A 100 3.99 13.60 -22.30
CA SER A 100 3.64 14.46 -21.15
C SER A 100 4.42 14.07 -19.87
N ALA A 101 5.08 12.91 -19.85
CA ALA A 101 5.76 12.37 -18.68
C ALA A 101 6.90 13.25 -18.14
N THR A 102 7.52 14.09 -18.98
CA THR A 102 8.52 15.06 -18.53
C THR A 102 7.93 16.07 -17.53
N TYR A 103 6.65 16.45 -17.71
CA TYR A 103 5.94 17.31 -16.76
C TYR A 103 5.50 16.55 -15.50
N ALA A 104 5.27 15.24 -15.62
CA ALA A 104 4.84 14.41 -14.52
C ALA A 104 5.97 14.10 -13.52
N LEU A 105 7.23 14.00 -13.95
CA LEU A 105 8.38 13.96 -13.01
C LEU A 105 8.52 15.26 -12.20
N HIS A 106 8.06 16.40 -12.72
CA HIS A 106 7.96 17.64 -11.93
C HIS A 106 6.85 17.56 -10.87
N GLN A 107 5.82 16.72 -11.06
CA GLN A 107 4.75 16.52 -10.08
C GLN A 107 5.23 15.75 -8.85
N ILE A 108 6.32 14.96 -8.93
CA ILE A 108 6.91 14.25 -7.78
C ILE A 108 7.21 15.22 -6.63
N LYS A 109 7.81 16.39 -6.92
CA LYS A 109 8.09 17.42 -5.89
C LYS A 109 6.82 17.99 -5.28
N ALA A 110 5.78 18.20 -6.09
CA ALA A 110 4.49 18.71 -5.61
C ALA A 110 3.81 17.67 -4.70
N LEU A 111 3.75 16.41 -5.13
CA LEU A 111 3.21 15.29 -4.35
C LEU A 111 3.97 15.11 -3.04
N ARG A 112 5.31 15.20 -3.09
CA ARG A 112 6.14 15.13 -1.89
C ARG A 112 5.83 16.26 -0.92
N THR A 113 5.73 17.49 -1.42
CA THR A 113 5.37 18.66 -0.61
C THR A 113 3.98 18.49 0.03
N MET A 114 3.01 17.97 -0.72
CA MET A 114 1.68 17.68 -0.19
C MET A 114 1.73 16.63 0.91
N LEU A 115 2.53 15.58 0.75
CA LEU A 115 2.70 14.56 1.78
C LEU A 115 3.38 15.11 3.04
N ASP A 116 4.39 15.96 2.89
CA ASP A 116 5.08 16.62 4.01
C ASP A 116 4.14 17.55 4.79
N VAL A 117 3.26 18.27 4.08
CA VAL A 117 2.19 19.09 4.71
C VAL A 117 1.21 18.20 5.49
N VAL A 118 0.79 17.06 4.91
CA VAL A 118 -0.08 16.10 5.62
C VAL A 118 0.63 15.57 6.86
N LYS A 119 1.88 15.11 6.73
CA LYS A 119 2.71 14.58 7.82
C LYS A 119 2.90 15.60 8.95
N GLY A 120 3.18 16.86 8.61
CA GLY A 120 3.32 17.95 9.58
C GLY A 120 2.01 18.33 10.30
N GLY A 121 0.86 17.93 9.73
CA GLY A 121 -0.46 18.10 10.35
C GLY A 121 -0.92 16.91 11.19
N LEU A 122 -0.16 15.82 11.29
CA LEU A 122 -0.48 14.67 12.13
C LEU A 122 0.02 14.90 13.58
N SER A 123 -0.72 14.36 14.54
CA SER A 123 -0.31 14.36 15.94
C SER A 123 0.85 13.37 16.19
N GLN A 124 1.56 13.57 17.29
CA GLN A 124 2.61 12.63 17.71
C GLN A 124 2.07 11.20 17.92
N THR A 125 0.83 11.07 18.40
CA THR A 125 0.17 9.77 18.60
C THR A 125 -0.13 9.07 17.28
N GLN A 126 -0.53 9.81 16.24
CA GLN A 126 -0.72 9.25 14.90
C GLN A 126 0.61 8.80 14.29
N LEU A 127 1.69 9.57 14.46
CA LEU A 127 3.02 9.22 13.95
C LEU A 127 3.68 8.03 14.68
N GLN A 128 3.14 7.62 15.82
CA GLN A 128 3.56 6.40 16.53
C GLN A 128 2.71 5.18 16.16
N HIS A 129 1.65 5.35 15.36
CA HIS A 129 0.74 4.27 15.00
C HIS A 129 1.24 3.57 13.73
N ASP A 130 1.57 2.28 13.83
CA ASP A 130 2.23 1.53 12.75
C ASP A 130 1.46 1.54 11.43
N MET A 131 0.12 1.45 11.47
CA MET A 131 -0.71 1.56 10.27
C MET A 131 -0.66 2.95 9.61
N VAL A 132 -0.59 4.03 10.40
CA VAL A 132 -0.44 5.38 9.83
C VAL A 132 0.90 5.49 9.14
N MET A 133 1.96 4.96 9.77
CA MET A 133 3.31 4.94 9.21
C MET A 133 3.39 4.06 7.95
N LEU A 134 2.71 2.93 7.93
CA LEU A 134 2.61 2.07 6.74
C LEU A 134 1.99 2.83 5.56
N TYR A 135 0.85 3.50 5.78
CA TYR A 135 0.20 4.31 4.74
C TYR A 135 1.12 5.43 4.25
N LEU A 136 1.83 6.07 5.19
CA LEU A 136 2.78 7.14 4.88
C LEU A 136 3.91 6.62 3.98
N TYR A 137 4.63 5.58 4.39
CA TYR A 137 5.75 5.05 3.63
C TYR A 137 5.32 4.42 2.29
N ALA A 138 4.18 3.73 2.24
CA ALA A 138 3.64 3.20 0.99
C ALA A 138 3.31 4.32 0.00
N THR A 139 2.78 5.45 0.48
CA THR A 139 2.55 6.64 -0.35
C THR A 139 3.87 7.28 -0.80
N GLU A 140 4.90 7.32 0.06
CA GLU A 140 6.24 7.79 -0.34
C GLU A 140 6.82 6.95 -1.48
N VAL A 141 6.72 5.62 -1.39
CA VAL A 141 7.15 4.70 -2.45
C VAL A 141 6.43 5.01 -3.76
N GLN A 142 5.10 5.14 -3.72
CA GLN A 142 4.28 5.44 -4.90
C GLN A 142 4.63 6.79 -5.55
N ILE A 143 4.96 7.82 -4.75
CA ILE A 143 5.32 9.15 -5.27
C ILE A 143 6.60 9.08 -6.11
N TYR A 144 7.56 8.24 -5.73
CA TYR A 144 8.85 8.12 -6.43
C TYR A 144 8.87 7.02 -7.49
N GLU A 145 7.91 6.09 -7.46
CA GLU A 145 7.78 4.99 -8.43
C GLU A 145 7.87 5.46 -9.91
N PRO A 146 7.28 6.60 -10.32
CA PRO A 146 7.43 7.08 -11.69
C PRO A 146 8.87 7.28 -12.17
N ALA A 147 9.86 7.45 -11.28
CA ALA A 147 11.26 7.56 -11.65
C ALA A 147 11.83 6.25 -12.26
N LEU A 148 11.16 5.11 -12.01
CA LEU A 148 11.49 3.82 -12.62
C LEU A 148 11.02 3.73 -14.07
N LEU A 149 10.00 4.48 -14.47
CA LEU A 149 9.48 4.43 -15.84
C LEU A 149 10.56 4.94 -16.80
N GLY A 150 10.90 4.13 -17.80
CA GLY A 150 11.92 4.41 -18.82
C GLY A 150 11.53 5.55 -19.74
N LEU A 151 11.38 6.77 -19.21
CA LEU A 151 11.19 7.97 -19.99
C LEU A 151 12.44 8.13 -20.84
N THR A 152 12.28 7.86 -22.12
CA THR A 152 13.36 7.87 -23.09
C THR A 152 13.95 9.27 -23.06
N PRO A 153 15.24 9.45 -22.72
CA PRO A 153 15.88 10.72 -23.00
C PRO A 153 15.79 10.88 -24.51
N SER A 154 15.16 11.97 -24.95
CA SER A 154 15.30 12.46 -26.32
C SER A 154 16.78 12.30 -26.74
N ILE A 155 16.98 11.76 -27.95
CA ILE A 155 18.18 11.13 -28.55
C ILE A 155 19.44 12.04 -28.61
N SER A 156 19.64 12.96 -27.68
CA SER A 156 20.62 14.04 -27.78
C SER A 156 21.29 14.47 -26.47
N ASN A 157 21.10 13.81 -25.33
CA ASN A 157 21.88 14.12 -24.13
C ASN A 157 22.45 12.87 -23.45
N THR A 158 23.75 12.66 -23.66
CA THR A 158 24.67 11.83 -22.87
C THR A 158 24.90 12.37 -21.44
N ALA A 159 24.02 13.24 -20.93
CA ALA A 159 24.15 13.86 -19.62
C ALA A 159 23.42 13.03 -18.56
N LEU A 160 24.11 12.76 -17.44
CA LEU A 160 23.52 12.13 -16.26
C LEU A 160 22.33 12.95 -15.75
N ASP A 161 21.17 12.33 -15.61
CA ASP A 161 20.00 12.94 -14.96
C ASP A 161 20.10 12.79 -13.44
N TYR A 162 20.81 13.73 -12.82
CA TYR A 162 21.00 13.75 -11.36
C TYR A 162 19.68 13.78 -10.58
N GLN A 163 18.64 14.43 -11.13
CA GLN A 163 17.34 14.53 -10.48
C GLN A 163 16.64 13.17 -10.45
N ARG A 164 16.71 12.42 -11.55
CA ARG A 164 16.19 11.05 -11.58
C ARG A 164 16.94 10.13 -10.61
N ILE A 165 18.26 10.24 -10.53
CA ILE A 165 19.08 9.47 -9.57
C ILE A 165 18.69 9.82 -8.13
N GLU A 166 18.44 11.09 -7.83
CA GLU A 166 17.94 11.54 -6.52
C GLU A 166 16.60 10.89 -6.18
N TYR A 167 15.66 10.84 -7.13
CA TYR A 167 14.37 10.19 -6.93
C TYR A 167 14.46 8.67 -6.80
N LEU A 168 15.31 7.99 -7.58
CA LEU A 168 15.56 6.55 -7.42
C LEU A 168 16.14 6.24 -6.03
N THR A 169 17.06 7.09 -5.57
CA THR A 169 17.65 6.99 -4.22
C THR A 169 16.58 7.21 -3.15
N ALA A 170 15.73 8.23 -3.29
CA ALA A 170 14.63 8.48 -2.38
C ALA A 170 13.61 7.32 -2.37
N CYS A 171 13.32 6.74 -3.54
CA CYS A 171 12.46 5.57 -3.69
C CYS A 171 13.02 4.36 -2.93
N LEU A 172 14.33 4.12 -3.04
CA LEU A 172 15.03 3.04 -2.32
C LEU A 172 14.90 3.20 -0.80
N TYR A 173 15.14 4.40 -0.26
CA TYR A 173 15.00 4.67 1.17
C TYR A 173 13.54 4.58 1.63
N ALA A 174 12.58 5.03 0.83
CA ALA A 174 11.16 4.86 1.11
C ALA A 174 10.75 3.37 1.14
N CYS A 175 11.25 2.57 0.20
CA CYS A 175 11.01 1.13 0.18
C CYS A 175 11.57 0.48 1.44
N LYS A 176 12.80 0.82 1.82
CA LYS A 176 13.42 0.33 3.05
C LYS A 176 12.58 0.69 4.29
N ALA A 177 12.20 1.95 4.44
CA ALA A 177 11.42 2.39 5.60
C ALA A 177 10.04 1.70 5.66
N SER A 178 9.39 1.52 4.51
CA SER A 178 8.12 0.80 4.40
C SER A 178 8.25 -0.67 4.83
N LEU A 179 9.26 -1.38 4.32
CA LEU A 179 9.47 -2.79 4.63
C LEU A 179 9.94 -3.00 6.08
N ASP A 180 10.84 -2.15 6.59
CA ASP A 180 11.27 -2.17 7.99
C ASP A 180 10.06 -1.95 8.92
N ASN A 181 9.18 -0.99 8.59
CA ASN A 181 7.94 -0.76 9.34
C ASN A 181 7.02 -1.98 9.31
N TYR A 182 6.86 -2.62 8.15
CA TYR A 182 6.08 -3.86 8.02
C TYR A 182 6.62 -4.97 8.92
N MET A 183 7.95 -5.13 9.01
CA MET A 183 8.55 -6.15 9.89
C MET A 183 8.28 -5.92 11.37
N ASN A 184 8.08 -4.66 11.80
CA ASN A 184 7.77 -4.33 13.19
C ASN A 184 6.31 -4.63 13.56
N ILE A 185 5.39 -4.65 12.59
CA ILE A 185 3.97 -4.93 12.84
C ILE A 185 3.80 -6.39 13.27
N PRO A 186 3.08 -6.71 14.36
CA PRO A 186 2.82 -8.10 14.75
C PRO A 186 2.00 -8.86 13.71
N SER A 187 2.43 -10.08 13.32
CA SER A 187 1.75 -10.91 12.32
C SER A 187 0.30 -11.23 12.69
N VAL A 188 -0.01 -11.35 13.97
CA VAL A 188 -1.39 -11.59 14.46
C VAL A 188 -2.36 -10.48 14.11
N THR A 189 -1.86 -9.27 13.82
CA THR A 189 -2.67 -8.12 13.38
C THR A 189 -2.70 -7.95 11.86
N MET A 190 -2.17 -8.94 11.13
CA MET A 190 -2.01 -8.85 9.69
C MET A 190 -3.35 -8.78 8.97
N ASN A 191 -3.47 -7.81 8.06
CA ASN A 191 -4.64 -7.58 7.25
C ASN A 191 -4.24 -7.38 5.78
N MET A 192 -5.26 -7.40 4.91
CA MET A 192 -5.08 -7.30 3.46
C MET A 192 -4.29 -6.05 3.04
N VAL A 193 -4.51 -4.90 3.68
CA VAL A 193 -3.83 -3.64 3.31
C VAL A 193 -2.33 -3.73 3.56
N GLN A 194 -1.92 -4.32 4.68
CA GLN A 194 -0.50 -4.53 4.99
C GLN A 194 0.18 -5.42 3.95
N VAL A 195 -0.48 -6.52 3.57
CA VAL A 195 0.05 -7.44 2.56
C VAL A 195 0.17 -6.76 1.18
N LEU A 196 -0.85 -5.98 0.77
CA LEU A 196 -0.82 -5.23 -0.48
C LEU A 196 0.30 -4.19 -0.50
N ALA A 197 0.49 -3.45 0.59
CA ALA A 197 1.57 -2.47 0.72
C ALA A 197 2.96 -3.13 0.67
N PHE A 198 3.13 -4.27 1.35
CA PHE A 198 4.36 -5.06 1.32
C PHE A 198 4.67 -5.57 -0.09
N SER A 199 3.67 -6.19 -0.74
CA SER A 199 3.74 -6.69 -2.11
C SER A 199 4.20 -5.61 -3.09
N ASN A 200 3.51 -4.47 -3.11
CA ASN A 200 3.85 -3.35 -3.97
C ASN A 200 5.28 -2.85 -3.72
N THR A 201 5.65 -2.67 -2.44
CA THR A 201 6.98 -2.19 -2.07
C THR A 201 8.09 -3.16 -2.52
N CYS A 202 7.88 -4.47 -2.38
CA CYS A 202 8.81 -5.49 -2.86
C CYS A 202 8.99 -5.44 -4.38
N GLN A 203 7.93 -5.21 -5.15
CA GLN A 203 8.02 -5.06 -6.62
C GLN A 203 8.86 -3.84 -7.01
N VAL A 204 8.65 -2.71 -6.34
CA VAL A 204 9.42 -1.49 -6.58
C VAL A 204 10.89 -1.68 -6.20
N LEU A 205 11.17 -2.29 -5.04
CA LEU A 205 12.54 -2.57 -4.59
C LEU A 205 13.27 -3.55 -5.52
N TYR A 206 12.59 -4.59 -5.99
CA TYR A 206 13.14 -5.51 -6.98
C TYR A 206 13.48 -4.76 -8.27
N SER A 207 12.59 -3.88 -8.74
CA SER A 207 12.84 -3.05 -9.93
C SER A 207 14.08 -2.17 -9.77
N LEU A 208 14.26 -1.53 -8.61
CA LEU A 208 15.46 -0.77 -8.25
C LEU A 208 16.73 -1.63 -8.21
N SER A 209 16.60 -2.92 -7.89
CA SER A 209 17.71 -3.87 -7.79
C SER A 209 18.17 -4.44 -9.14
N VAL A 210 17.33 -4.34 -10.17
CA VAL A 210 17.62 -4.85 -11.53
C VAL A 210 17.84 -3.75 -12.56
N ILE A 211 17.28 -2.54 -12.34
CA ILE A 211 17.37 -1.44 -13.31
C ILE A 211 18.81 -1.11 -13.65
N ASP A 212 19.10 -1.03 -14.95
CA ASP A 212 20.35 -0.53 -15.47
C ASP A 212 20.13 0.89 -16.00
N TYR A 213 20.66 1.87 -15.26
CA TYR A 213 20.52 3.27 -15.60
C TYR A 213 21.85 3.99 -15.38
N PRO A 214 22.30 4.86 -16.31
CA PRO A 214 23.54 5.61 -16.15
C PRO A 214 23.58 6.40 -14.82
N GLY A 215 24.57 6.09 -13.98
CA GLY A 215 24.74 6.72 -12.66
C GLY A 215 23.95 6.08 -11.52
N TRP A 216 23.18 5.03 -11.78
CA TRP A 216 22.56 4.20 -10.74
C TRP A 216 23.47 3.01 -10.40
N ASP A 217 23.79 2.84 -9.12
CA ASP A 217 24.53 1.67 -8.64
C ASP A 217 23.57 0.65 -8.01
N ARG A 218 23.21 -0.36 -8.80
CA ARG A 218 22.35 -1.47 -8.37
C ARG A 218 22.95 -2.30 -7.23
N TYR A 219 24.28 -2.37 -7.11
CA TYR A 219 24.92 -3.12 -6.03
C TYR A 219 24.82 -2.34 -4.72
N ALA A 220 25.02 -1.02 -4.76
CA ALA A 220 24.74 -0.15 -3.62
C ALA A 220 23.25 -0.17 -3.23
N ALA A 221 22.34 -0.24 -4.20
CA ALA A 221 20.91 -0.39 -3.94
C ALA A 221 20.60 -1.68 -3.17
N ARG A 222 21.09 -2.83 -3.66
CA ARG A 222 20.94 -4.14 -3.00
C ARG A 222 21.59 -4.17 -1.60
N ALA A 223 22.73 -3.51 -1.42
CA ALA A 223 23.40 -3.42 -0.12
C ALA A 223 22.60 -2.55 0.89
N THR A 224 21.83 -1.59 0.41
CA THR A 224 20.98 -0.72 1.26
C THR A 224 19.72 -1.46 1.69
N ALA A 225 19.07 -2.16 0.77
CA ALA A 225 17.87 -2.93 1.02
C ALA A 225 17.81 -4.14 0.08
N ASP A 226 17.94 -5.35 0.64
CA ASP A 226 17.85 -6.60 -0.11
C ASP A 226 16.43 -7.15 -0.04
N VAL A 227 15.76 -7.20 -1.19
CA VAL A 227 14.39 -7.73 -1.31
C VAL A 227 14.29 -9.21 -0.93
N LEU A 228 15.33 -10.01 -1.18
CA LEU A 228 15.35 -11.43 -0.83
C LEU A 228 15.43 -11.61 0.68
N TRP A 229 16.19 -10.74 1.37
CA TRP A 229 16.24 -10.74 2.83
C TRP A 229 14.85 -10.50 3.43
N TYR A 230 14.09 -9.54 2.92
CA TYR A 230 12.73 -9.30 3.43
C TYR A 230 11.79 -10.49 3.18
N PHE A 231 11.92 -11.21 2.06
CA PHE A 231 11.16 -12.45 1.85
C PHE A 231 11.49 -13.54 2.87
N ASP A 232 12.77 -13.75 3.16
CA ASP A 232 13.20 -14.73 4.16
C ASP A 232 12.68 -14.33 5.55
N GLN A 233 12.76 -13.05 5.91
CA GLN A 233 12.24 -12.54 7.18
C GLN A 233 10.71 -12.71 7.31
N VAL A 234 9.94 -12.46 6.24
CA VAL A 234 8.48 -12.69 6.27
C VAL A 234 8.17 -14.17 6.45
N CYS A 235 8.91 -15.07 5.78
CA CYS A 235 8.74 -16.51 5.99
C CYS A 235 8.92 -16.87 7.47
N THR A 236 10.02 -16.43 8.09
CA THR A 236 10.27 -16.67 9.52
C THR A 236 9.15 -16.07 10.39
N LYS A 237 8.73 -14.84 10.10
CA LYS A 237 7.68 -14.14 10.85
C LYS A 237 6.33 -14.85 10.78
N PHE A 238 6.03 -15.56 9.69
CA PHE A 238 4.82 -16.37 9.57
C PHE A 238 4.96 -17.73 10.23
N GLU A 239 6.14 -18.37 10.16
CA GLU A 239 6.43 -19.60 10.91
C GLU A 239 6.26 -19.36 12.43
N GLU A 240 6.77 -18.23 12.94
CA GLU A 240 6.59 -17.82 14.34
C GLU A 240 5.12 -17.57 14.71
N ALA A 241 4.36 -16.88 13.84
CA ALA A 241 2.94 -16.61 14.06
C ALA A 241 2.09 -17.90 14.06
N CYS A 242 2.44 -18.85 13.19
CA CYS A 242 1.83 -20.17 13.16
C CYS A 242 2.04 -20.88 14.50
N HIS A 243 3.29 -20.95 14.98
CA HIS A 243 3.60 -21.56 16.27
C HIS A 243 2.88 -20.89 17.45
N GLN A 244 2.80 -19.57 17.46
CA GLN A 244 2.07 -18.85 18.52
C GLN A 244 0.57 -19.21 18.52
N LEU A 245 -0.07 -19.26 17.35
CA LEU A 245 -1.49 -19.62 17.25
C LEU A 245 -1.75 -21.10 17.58
N GLU A 246 -0.79 -21.98 17.30
CA GLU A 246 -0.85 -23.39 17.71
C GLU A 246 -0.85 -23.53 19.24
N GLU A 247 0.00 -22.75 19.93
CA GLU A 247 0.07 -22.74 21.39
C GLU A 247 -1.20 -22.16 22.04
N GLU A 248 -1.78 -21.12 21.44
CA GLU A 248 -2.98 -20.44 21.96
C GLU A 248 -4.28 -21.25 21.70
N ASN A 249 -4.43 -21.81 20.49
CA ASN A 249 -5.69 -22.44 20.05
C ASN A 249 -5.65 -23.97 20.04
N GLY A 250 -4.48 -24.60 20.23
CA GLY A 250 -4.31 -26.06 20.23
C GLY A 250 -4.54 -26.72 18.85
N SER A 251 -4.74 -25.92 17.79
CA SER A 251 -4.93 -26.38 16.42
C SER A 251 -3.71 -26.06 15.58
N LYS A 252 -3.19 -27.07 14.87
CA LYS A 252 -2.17 -26.93 13.83
C LYS A 252 -2.68 -26.30 12.53
N ASP A 253 -3.99 -26.15 12.42
CA ASP A 253 -4.64 -25.54 11.27
C ASP A 253 -5.02 -24.09 11.62
N ASN A 254 -4.38 -23.14 10.98
CA ASN A 254 -4.52 -21.69 11.13
C ASN A 254 -4.20 -20.98 9.80
N VAL A 255 -4.53 -19.68 9.72
CA VAL A 255 -4.37 -18.87 8.51
C VAL A 255 -2.93 -18.81 7.98
N PHE A 256 -1.92 -19.03 8.84
CA PHE A 256 -0.51 -19.08 8.46
C PHE A 256 -0.03 -20.51 8.14
N SER A 257 -0.71 -21.54 8.65
CA SER A 257 -0.40 -22.96 8.40
C SER A 257 -1.07 -23.51 7.13
N LEU A 258 -2.05 -22.80 6.56
CA LEU A 258 -2.57 -23.01 5.19
C LEU A 258 -1.44 -22.67 4.20
N ALA A 259 -0.46 -23.58 4.15
CA ALA A 259 0.89 -23.38 3.66
C ALA A 259 1.01 -23.44 2.13
N GLY A 260 0.10 -22.78 1.41
CA GLY A 260 0.37 -22.34 0.03
C GLY A 260 1.24 -21.07 -0.02
N GLY A 261 1.19 -20.23 1.04
CA GLY A 261 1.88 -18.95 1.09
C GLY A 261 3.41 -19.05 1.23
N HIS A 262 3.91 -19.96 2.08
CA HIS A 262 5.36 -20.12 2.29
C HIS A 262 6.05 -20.73 1.07
N GLU A 263 5.43 -21.72 0.43
CA GLU A 263 5.95 -22.33 -0.79
C GLU A 263 5.90 -21.35 -1.96
N GLY A 264 4.81 -20.57 -2.09
CA GLY A 264 4.69 -19.51 -3.08
C GLY A 264 5.75 -18.42 -2.91
N LEU A 265 5.98 -17.95 -1.68
CA LEU A 265 6.98 -16.93 -1.38
C LEU A 265 8.42 -17.46 -1.61
N LYS A 266 8.71 -18.71 -1.22
CA LYS A 266 10.00 -19.37 -1.46
C LYS A 266 10.26 -19.57 -2.97
N SER A 267 9.25 -19.99 -3.73
CA SER A 267 9.33 -20.13 -5.18
C SER A 267 9.60 -18.78 -5.87
N LEU A 268 8.89 -17.73 -5.46
CA LEU A 268 9.11 -16.37 -5.95
C LEU A 268 10.51 -15.86 -5.63
N SER A 269 10.97 -16.06 -4.39
CA SER A 269 12.33 -15.71 -3.95
C SER A 269 13.40 -16.40 -4.81
N ALA A 270 13.23 -17.70 -5.11
CA ALA A 270 14.14 -18.44 -5.98
C ALA A 270 14.18 -17.86 -7.41
N LYS A 271 13.01 -17.57 -8.00
CA LYS A 271 12.92 -16.95 -9.34
C LYS A 271 13.58 -15.58 -9.37
N TRP A 272 13.37 -14.77 -8.34
CA TRP A 272 13.95 -13.44 -8.25
C TRP A 272 15.47 -13.48 -8.04
N ARG A 273 15.96 -14.44 -7.26
CA ARG A 273 17.40 -14.69 -7.09
C ARG A 273 18.09 -15.01 -8.42
N GLU A 274 17.52 -15.94 -9.19
CA GLU A 274 18.05 -16.28 -10.52
C GLU A 274 18.10 -15.05 -11.45
N ASN A 275 17.04 -14.24 -11.46
CA ASN A 275 17.01 -13.00 -12.25
C ASN A 275 18.03 -11.96 -11.78
N LEU A 276 18.23 -11.81 -10.46
CA LEU A 276 19.19 -10.86 -9.89
C LEU A 276 20.64 -11.23 -10.20
N GLU A 277 20.93 -12.53 -10.33
CA GLU A 277 22.22 -13.10 -10.74
C GLU A 277 22.46 -12.97 -12.25
N THR A 278 21.41 -13.14 -13.06
CA THR A 278 21.46 -13.08 -14.53
C THR A 278 21.30 -11.68 -15.11
N ALA A 279 20.91 -10.69 -14.31
CA ALA A 279 20.78 -9.30 -14.75
C ALA A 279 22.11 -8.75 -15.29
N THR A 280 22.28 -8.79 -16.60
CA THR A 280 23.51 -8.42 -17.33
C THR A 280 23.63 -6.92 -17.63
N GLY A 281 22.74 -6.08 -17.09
CA GLY A 281 22.76 -4.64 -17.39
C GLY A 281 22.15 -4.29 -18.75
N ILE A 282 21.44 -5.20 -19.40
CA ILE A 282 20.55 -4.81 -20.50
C ILE A 282 19.24 -4.41 -19.83
N GLY A 283 18.98 -3.10 -19.77
CA GLY A 283 17.72 -2.57 -19.26
C GLY A 283 16.56 -3.27 -19.94
N MET A 284 15.67 -3.87 -19.15
CA MET A 284 14.41 -4.38 -19.68
C MET A 284 13.65 -3.20 -20.29
N ASP A 285 13.27 -3.34 -21.56
CA ASP A 285 12.44 -2.36 -22.25
C ASP A 285 11.04 -2.46 -21.64
N PHE A 286 10.70 -1.52 -20.75
CA PHE A 286 9.41 -1.44 -20.07
C PHE A 286 8.33 -0.96 -21.05
N THR A 287 8.11 -1.68 -22.14
CA THR A 287 6.90 -1.53 -22.94
C THR A 287 5.76 -2.26 -22.24
N ALA A 288 4.60 -1.60 -22.16
CA ALA A 288 3.37 -2.15 -21.63
C ALA A 288 3.03 -3.47 -22.36
N GLY A 289 3.45 -4.59 -21.78
CA GLY A 289 3.34 -5.92 -22.39
C GLY A 289 4.15 -6.97 -21.65
N GLU A 290 5.40 -6.70 -21.26
CA GLU A 290 6.27 -7.72 -20.62
C GLU A 290 6.10 -7.83 -19.10
N LEU A 291 5.54 -6.81 -18.45
CA LEU A 291 4.99 -6.95 -17.08
C LEU A 291 3.69 -7.75 -17.04
N GLY A 292 3.11 -8.13 -18.18
CA GLY A 292 2.11 -9.20 -18.28
C GLY A 292 2.69 -10.60 -18.01
N GLY A 293 3.93 -10.72 -17.54
CA GLY A 293 4.51 -11.97 -17.07
C GLY A 293 5.00 -11.93 -15.62
N ALA A 294 5.46 -10.77 -15.13
CA ALA A 294 5.90 -10.60 -13.73
C ALA A 294 4.84 -9.90 -12.87
N GLY A 295 4.10 -8.93 -13.42
CA GLY A 295 2.86 -8.42 -12.87
C GLY A 295 1.75 -9.46 -12.99
N ASP A 296 1.71 -10.25 -14.06
CA ASP A 296 0.86 -11.46 -14.10
C ASP A 296 1.43 -12.55 -13.20
N ALA A 297 2.73 -12.78 -13.03
CA ALA A 297 3.22 -13.74 -12.04
C ALA A 297 2.99 -13.26 -10.60
N TRP A 298 2.95 -11.96 -10.33
CA TRP A 298 2.55 -11.41 -9.04
C TRP A 298 1.05 -11.41 -8.87
N LEU A 299 0.24 -11.11 -9.88
CA LEU A 299 -1.21 -11.19 -9.73
C LEU A 299 -1.69 -12.63 -9.80
N THR A 300 -1.09 -13.54 -10.57
CA THR A 300 -1.43 -14.98 -10.58
C THR A 300 -0.79 -15.77 -9.42
N ASN A 301 0.39 -15.41 -8.90
CA ASN A 301 0.97 -16.08 -7.71
C ASN A 301 0.75 -15.31 -6.40
N ALA A 302 0.64 -13.99 -6.39
CA ALA A 302 0.00 -13.32 -5.26
C ALA A 302 -1.51 -13.57 -5.30
N ASP A 303 -2.16 -13.86 -6.44
CA ASP A 303 -3.47 -14.53 -6.40
C ASP A 303 -3.33 -15.83 -5.62
N MET A 304 -2.30 -16.66 -5.77
CA MET A 304 -2.14 -17.82 -4.87
C MET A 304 -1.99 -17.44 -3.38
N TRP A 305 -1.40 -16.29 -3.04
CA TRP A 305 -1.39 -15.80 -1.66
C TRP A 305 -2.76 -15.25 -1.23
N PHE A 306 -3.43 -14.46 -2.08
CA PHE A 306 -4.72 -13.82 -1.83
C PHE A 306 -5.91 -14.80 -1.90
N THR A 307 -5.87 -15.82 -2.76
CA THR A 307 -6.89 -16.86 -2.92
C THR A 307 -6.70 -18.02 -1.95
N ASN A 308 -5.47 -18.44 -1.58
CA ASN A 308 -5.31 -19.58 -0.67
C ASN A 308 -5.31 -19.18 0.82
N VAL A 309 -4.80 -18.00 1.19
CA VAL A 309 -4.82 -17.54 2.59
C VAL A 309 -6.18 -16.96 2.98
N TRP A 310 -6.97 -16.46 2.01
CA TRP A 310 -8.22 -15.75 2.29
C TRP A 310 -9.45 -16.24 1.48
N GLY A 311 -9.29 -17.15 0.52
CA GLY A 311 -10.37 -17.64 -0.34
C GLY A 311 -11.12 -18.88 0.14
N GLU A 312 -10.74 -19.49 1.27
CA GLU A 312 -11.50 -20.57 1.92
C GLU A 312 -11.95 -20.23 3.35
N ALA A 313 -12.19 -18.96 3.66
CA ALA A 313 -13.03 -18.62 4.79
C ALA A 313 -14.50 -18.96 4.43
N GLN A 314 -14.88 -20.22 4.61
CA GLN A 314 -16.30 -20.59 4.67
C GLN A 314 -16.91 -19.87 5.87
N PHE A 315 -17.74 -18.87 5.60
CA PHE A 315 -18.80 -18.46 6.52
C PHE A 315 -19.78 -19.61 6.74
#